data_AF-A0A8H3FRB8-F1
#
_entry.id   AF-A0A8H3FRB8-F1
#
_cell.length_a   1.000
_cell.length_b   1.000
_cell.length_c   1.000
_cell.angle_alpha   90.00
_cell.angle_beta   90.00
_cell.angle_gamma   90.00
#
_symmetry.space_group_name_H-M   'P 1'
#
loop_
_entity.id
_entity.type
_entity.pdbx_description
1 polymer ?
#
loop_
_entity_poly.entity_id
_entity_poly.type
_entity_poly.pdbx_seq_one_letter_code
_entity_poly.pdbx_strand_id
1 'polypeptide(L)'
;MNFIKKAKETMKELEGDLNKATAQLSFGEKSHNDAQAPMAAEPASSDSTPPTSNINTLSTSVAPSTAGDAPKAKLPLALRKNVRDEFETKIPELEANLSSLLGQPWKINFDPGHLHTLADTRFAKESLGQICTQYCQNATRGISDYIEKYGADGKSELNTVASSHTMTLEQTTNPKISYSGCEISGGMLRLVFSGENLGSNLSTVCAELATAVNNAGVSSNPGGAAALDFHAKTSIKKDYEPEIANVKAKIQSILGLPMLELHPNFERNFAAIAAYTASGKQDNMFPPEWQKAIGAITLRYFQGLISSLEGQGFAKDDMLQEGYQETADKNEIGFRIVDKLQKGTCNECVFENGVMYIQTTPQHWRTNVRDAGNRILDLL
;
A
#
# COMPACT_ATOMS: atom_id res chain seq x y z
N MET A 1 -44.70 -21.32 17.09
CA MET A 1 -44.32 -21.21 18.53
C MET A 1 -42.94 -21.79 18.89
N ASN A 2 -42.29 -22.64 18.08
CA ASN A 2 -40.98 -23.23 18.43
C ASN A 2 -39.73 -22.34 18.22
N PHE A 3 -39.78 -21.35 17.33
CA PHE A 3 -38.60 -20.50 17.05
C PHE A 3 -38.21 -19.57 18.21
N ILE A 4 -39.20 -18.98 18.91
CA ILE A 4 -38.95 -18.08 20.04
C ILE A 4 -38.32 -18.83 21.22
N LYS A 5 -38.70 -20.10 21.42
CA LYS A 5 -38.11 -20.95 22.47
C LYS A 5 -36.64 -21.26 22.17
N LYS A 6 -36.35 -21.66 20.93
CA LYS A 6 -34.98 -21.93 20.47
C LYS A 6 -34.08 -20.68 20.58
N ALA A 7 -34.59 -19.52 20.19
CA ALA A 7 -33.85 -18.26 20.31
C ALA A 7 -33.52 -17.90 21.78
N LYS A 8 -34.46 -18.11 22.71
CA LYS A 8 -34.22 -17.89 24.15
C LYS A 8 -33.19 -18.85 24.76
N GLU A 9 -33.18 -20.11 24.31
CA GLU A 9 -32.19 -21.10 24.74
C GLU A 9 -30.79 -20.72 24.25
N THR A 10 -30.64 -20.31 22.98
CA THR A 10 -29.36 -19.85 22.42
C THR A 10 -28.83 -18.59 23.10
N MET A 11 -29.69 -17.61 23.43
CA MET A 11 -29.25 -16.40 24.15
C MET A 11 -28.73 -16.73 25.55
N LYS A 12 -29.37 -17.67 26.24
CA LYS A 12 -28.95 -18.10 27.59
C LYS A 12 -27.59 -18.81 27.57
N GLU A 13 -27.29 -19.55 26.52
CA GLU A 13 -25.99 -20.23 26.34
C GLU A 13 -24.88 -19.20 26.09
N LEU A 14 -25.12 -18.21 25.22
CA LEU A 14 -24.20 -17.12 24.93
C LEU A 14 -23.88 -16.25 26.17
N GLU A 15 -24.87 -15.96 27.01
CA GLU A 15 -24.65 -15.26 28.29
C GLU A 15 -23.76 -16.08 29.24
N GLY A 16 -23.89 -17.41 29.25
CA GLY A 16 -23.05 -18.30 30.05
C GLY A 16 -21.59 -18.26 29.62
N ASP A 17 -21.34 -18.28 28.31
CA ASP A 17 -19.99 -18.25 27.74
C ASP A 17 -19.32 -16.89 27.93
N LEU A 18 -20.07 -15.79 27.78
CA LEU A 18 -19.57 -14.44 28.04
C LEU A 18 -19.12 -14.25 29.50
N ASN A 19 -19.89 -14.79 30.45
CA ASN A 19 -19.54 -14.73 31.87
C ASN A 19 -18.28 -15.55 32.19
N LYS A 20 -18.09 -16.72 31.55
CA LYS A 20 -16.86 -17.51 31.70
C LYS A 20 -15.64 -16.79 31.15
N ALA A 21 -15.75 -16.17 29.97
CA ALA A 21 -14.67 -15.40 29.36
C ALA A 21 -14.27 -14.20 30.24
N THR A 22 -15.26 -13.50 30.81
CA THR A 22 -15.04 -12.36 31.72
C THR A 22 -14.32 -12.80 33.00
N ALA A 23 -14.69 -13.96 33.56
CA ALA A 23 -14.02 -14.51 34.73
C ALA A 23 -12.55 -14.90 34.45
N GLN A 24 -12.25 -15.45 33.26
CA GLN A 24 -10.88 -15.79 32.86
C GLN A 24 -9.98 -14.56 32.70
N LEU A 25 -10.52 -13.47 32.15
CA LEU A 25 -9.80 -12.20 32.03
C LEU A 25 -9.50 -11.57 33.39
N SER A 26 -10.42 -11.70 34.36
CA SER A 26 -10.22 -11.19 35.74
C SER A 26 -9.12 -11.92 36.52
N PHE A 27 -8.79 -13.16 36.13
CA PHE A 27 -7.74 -13.96 36.77
C PHE A 27 -6.33 -13.64 36.26
N GLY A 28 -6.22 -13.15 35.01
CA GLY A 28 -4.94 -12.75 34.40
C GLY A 28 -4.35 -11.46 34.99
N GLU A 29 -5.19 -10.54 35.47
CA GLU A 29 -4.70 -9.27 36.05
C GLU A 29 -4.12 -9.41 37.46
N LYS A 30 -4.46 -10.48 38.20
CA LYS A 30 -3.94 -10.68 39.56
C LYS A 30 -2.51 -11.23 39.61
N SER A 31 -2.00 -11.86 38.56
CA SER A 31 -0.66 -12.48 38.60
C SER A 31 0.49 -11.51 38.28
N HIS A 32 0.22 -10.22 38.04
CA HIS A 32 1.26 -9.24 37.69
C HIS A 32 1.60 -8.23 38.79
N ASN A 33 0.87 -8.22 39.91
CA ASN A 33 1.08 -7.22 40.97
C ASN A 33 1.82 -7.73 42.24
N ASP A 34 2.19 -9.01 42.32
CA ASP A 34 2.80 -9.58 43.54
C ASP A 34 4.34 -9.77 43.48
N ALA A 35 5.03 -9.16 42.51
CA ALA A 35 6.50 -9.25 42.40
C ALA A 35 7.19 -7.89 42.64
N GLN A 36 7.06 -7.34 43.85
CA GLN A 36 7.96 -6.28 44.32
C GLN A 36 8.11 -6.28 45.84
N ALA A 37 9.25 -6.80 46.32
CA ALA A 37 9.81 -6.43 47.62
C ALA A 37 11.36 -6.44 47.58
N PRO A 38 12.04 -5.59 48.39
CA PRO A 38 13.42 -5.16 48.16
C PRO A 38 14.40 -5.69 49.23
N MET A 39 15.70 -5.86 48.94
CA MET A 39 16.75 -5.91 49.99
C MET A 39 18.16 -5.53 49.48
N ALA A 40 18.99 -5.13 50.45
CA ALA A 40 20.16 -4.28 50.37
C ALA A 40 21.52 -5.00 50.20
N ALA A 41 22.50 -4.18 49.77
CA ALA A 41 23.93 -4.07 50.13
C ALA A 41 24.79 -5.28 50.62
N GLU A 42 25.87 -5.55 49.83
CA GLU A 42 27.31 -5.83 50.11
C GLU A 42 27.79 -6.70 51.32
N PRO A 43 29.00 -7.36 51.32
CA PRO A 43 30.25 -7.00 50.62
C PRO A 43 31.18 -8.15 50.08
N ALA A 44 32.20 -7.71 49.29
CA ALA A 44 33.58 -8.19 49.02
C ALA A 44 34.06 -9.65 49.22
N SER A 45 34.75 -10.22 48.19
CA SER A 45 36.07 -10.90 48.28
C SER A 45 36.66 -11.24 46.89
N SER A 46 37.81 -10.66 46.52
CA SER A 46 39.14 -11.26 46.26
C SER A 46 39.33 -12.25 45.09
N ASP A 47 40.32 -11.91 44.27
CA ASP A 47 41.26 -12.75 43.49
C ASP A 47 40.73 -13.70 42.41
N SER A 48 41.05 -13.37 41.15
CA SER A 48 42.10 -14.08 40.40
C SER A 48 42.29 -13.48 39.00
N THR A 49 43.55 -13.19 38.68
CA THR A 49 44.07 -12.77 37.38
C THR A 49 43.87 -13.84 36.29
N PRO A 50 43.60 -13.45 35.04
CA PRO A 50 43.91 -14.26 33.88
C PRO A 50 45.10 -13.67 33.07
N PRO A 51 45.83 -14.52 32.31
CA PRO A 51 47.08 -14.12 31.68
C PRO A 51 46.87 -13.37 30.37
N THR A 52 47.79 -12.44 30.16
CA THR A 52 48.06 -11.69 28.93
C THR A 52 48.24 -12.59 27.70
N SER A 53 47.52 -12.29 26.62
CA SER A 53 47.94 -12.68 25.26
C SER A 53 47.42 -11.70 24.19
N ASN A 54 48.37 -10.90 23.69
CA ASN A 54 48.55 -10.44 22.30
C ASN A 54 47.32 -9.98 21.49
N ILE A 55 47.10 -8.66 21.48
CA ILE A 55 46.44 -7.96 20.38
C ILE A 55 47.53 -7.38 19.48
N ASN A 56 47.69 -7.93 18.28
CA ASN A 56 48.28 -7.21 17.16
C ASN A 56 47.65 -7.70 15.85
N THR A 57 47.56 -6.79 14.88
CA THR A 57 47.06 -6.92 13.50
C THR A 57 45.57 -6.61 13.25
N LEU A 58 45.27 -5.31 13.16
CA LEU A 58 44.29 -4.78 12.21
C LEU A 58 44.73 -5.15 10.79
N SER A 59 44.02 -6.06 10.14
CA SER A 59 44.13 -6.30 8.69
C SER A 59 43.08 -5.47 7.96
N THR A 60 43.50 -4.35 7.39
CA THR A 60 42.78 -3.69 6.29
C THR A 60 43.03 -4.48 5.00
N SER A 61 42.06 -5.30 4.61
CA SER A 61 42.01 -5.92 3.29
C SER A 61 41.19 -5.02 2.36
N VAL A 62 41.88 -4.22 1.54
CA VAL A 62 41.32 -3.59 0.34
C VAL A 62 41.78 -4.44 -0.84
N ALA A 63 40.84 -5.10 -1.51
CA ALA A 63 41.10 -5.71 -2.82
C ALA A 63 41.07 -4.62 -3.92
N PRO A 64 41.90 -4.72 -4.97
CA PRO A 64 42.09 -3.65 -5.94
C PRO A 64 40.98 -3.66 -7.00
N SER A 65 40.24 -2.57 -7.11
CA SER A 65 39.39 -2.27 -8.26
C SER A 65 40.26 -1.82 -9.44
N THR A 66 40.12 -2.49 -10.59
CA THR A 66 40.78 -2.12 -11.85
C THR A 66 39.75 -1.64 -12.85
N ALA A 67 39.50 -0.33 -12.87
CA ALA A 67 39.01 0.41 -14.05
C ALA A 67 39.09 1.93 -13.78
N GLY A 68 40.15 2.58 -14.28
CA GLY A 68 40.13 3.99 -14.70
C GLY A 68 39.59 5.06 -13.73
N ASP A 69 40.06 5.11 -12.47
CA ASP A 69 39.85 6.28 -11.63
C ASP A 69 40.78 7.41 -12.07
N ALA A 70 40.30 8.31 -12.92
CA ALA A 70 40.81 9.67 -12.92
C ALA A 70 40.72 10.20 -11.46
N PRO A 71 41.74 10.91 -10.93
CA PRO A 71 41.71 11.35 -9.54
C PRO A 71 40.46 12.20 -9.31
N LYS A 72 39.49 11.68 -8.53
CA LYS A 72 38.31 12.42 -8.12
C LYS A 72 38.80 13.75 -7.56
N ALA A 73 38.46 14.85 -8.25
CA ALA A 73 38.89 16.19 -7.87
C ALA A 73 38.55 16.41 -6.40
N LYS A 74 39.57 16.61 -5.56
CA LYS A 74 39.36 16.75 -4.11
C LYS A 74 38.50 17.98 -3.86
N LEU A 75 37.37 17.78 -3.19
CA LEU A 75 36.49 18.86 -2.77
C LEU A 75 37.29 19.95 -2.01
N PRO A 76 36.93 21.24 -2.15
CA PRO A 76 37.54 22.32 -1.37
C PRO A 76 37.53 22.01 0.13
N LEU A 77 38.56 22.42 0.87
CA LEU A 77 38.70 22.07 2.30
C LEU A 77 37.48 22.49 3.14
N ALA A 78 36.98 23.71 2.91
CA ALA A 78 35.80 24.22 3.58
C ALA A 78 34.57 23.32 3.33
N LEU A 79 34.39 22.87 2.08
CA LEU A 79 33.30 21.98 1.70
C LEU A 79 33.46 20.57 2.29
N ARG A 80 34.68 20.01 2.29
CA ARG A 80 34.95 18.73 2.97
C ARG A 80 34.62 18.80 4.46
N LYS A 81 34.97 19.91 5.11
CA LYS A 81 34.62 20.12 6.51
C LYS A 81 33.09 20.21 6.69
N ASN A 82 32.40 20.94 5.82
CA ASN A 82 30.94 21.02 5.85
C ASN A 82 30.28 19.64 5.66
N VAL A 83 30.71 18.85 4.68
CA VAL A 83 30.22 17.47 4.46
C VAL A 83 30.47 16.59 5.68
N ARG A 84 31.69 16.59 6.22
CA ARG A 84 32.03 15.83 7.42
C ARG A 84 31.15 16.22 8.60
N ASP A 85 31.13 17.51 8.93
CA ASP A 85 30.53 18.02 10.17
C ASP A 85 28.99 17.98 10.13
N GLU A 86 28.39 18.19 8.96
CA GLU A 86 26.95 18.35 8.83
C GLU A 86 26.22 17.12 8.33
N PHE A 87 26.92 16.17 7.67
CA PHE A 87 26.33 14.97 7.10
C PHE A 87 26.99 13.68 7.60
N GLU A 88 28.28 13.46 7.34
CA GLU A 88 28.94 12.17 7.62
C GLU A 88 28.86 11.79 9.10
N THR A 89 29.07 12.75 10.01
CA THR A 89 28.93 12.54 11.46
C THR A 89 27.51 12.20 11.90
N LYS A 90 26.49 12.60 11.12
CA LYS A 90 25.06 12.39 11.42
C LYS A 90 24.48 11.15 10.74
N ILE A 91 25.20 10.51 9.81
CA ILE A 91 24.74 9.28 9.12
C ILE A 91 24.24 8.22 10.12
N PRO A 92 24.93 7.90 11.23
CA PRO A 92 24.45 6.88 12.16
C PRO A 92 23.07 7.20 12.77
N GLU A 93 22.83 8.48 13.11
CA GLU A 93 21.54 8.93 13.64
C GLU A 93 20.44 8.89 12.56
N LEU A 94 20.75 9.38 11.35
CA LEU A 94 19.81 9.39 10.24
C LEU A 94 19.41 7.97 9.81
N GLU A 95 20.36 7.04 9.73
CA GLU A 95 20.10 5.63 9.45
C GLU A 95 19.30 4.98 10.57
N ALA A 96 19.59 5.27 11.84
CA ALA A 96 18.83 4.74 12.98
C ALA A 96 17.37 5.21 12.94
N ASN A 97 17.14 6.49 12.66
CA ASN A 97 15.80 7.06 12.54
C ASN A 97 15.02 6.41 11.39
N LEU A 98 15.63 6.30 10.21
CA LEU A 98 15.02 5.65 9.04
C LEU A 98 14.72 4.16 9.30
N SER A 99 15.70 3.45 9.88
CA SER A 99 15.58 2.02 10.18
C SER A 99 14.50 1.72 11.21
N SER A 100 14.40 2.54 12.26
CA SER A 100 13.37 2.44 13.28
C SER A 100 11.98 2.64 12.66
N LEU A 101 11.81 3.69 11.87
CA LEU A 101 10.57 3.99 11.16
C LEU A 101 10.13 2.82 10.26
N LEU A 102 11.08 2.25 9.50
CA LEU A 102 10.83 1.15 8.56
C LEU A 102 10.96 -0.25 9.16
N GLY A 103 11.25 -0.35 10.46
CA GLY A 103 11.26 -1.61 11.22
C GLY A 103 12.36 -2.59 10.85
N GLN A 104 13.35 -2.16 10.06
CA GLN A 104 14.49 -2.98 9.64
C GLN A 104 15.66 -2.08 9.23
N PRO A 105 16.90 -2.60 9.14
CA PRO A 105 18.06 -1.78 8.83
C PRO A 105 18.01 -1.16 7.44
N TRP A 106 18.16 0.16 7.37
CA TRP A 106 18.30 0.95 6.15
C TRP A 106 19.62 1.72 6.14
N LYS A 107 20.16 1.92 4.94
CA LYS A 107 21.44 2.59 4.69
C LYS A 107 21.30 3.85 3.86
N ILE A 108 22.14 4.84 4.14
CA ILE A 108 22.24 6.08 3.37
C ILE A 108 23.53 6.03 2.57
N ASN A 109 23.42 6.06 1.24
CA ASN A 109 24.56 5.99 0.33
C ASN A 109 24.55 7.18 -0.63
N PHE A 110 24.90 8.36 -0.12
CA PHE A 110 25.05 9.56 -0.95
C PHE A 110 26.53 9.69 -1.35
N ASP A 111 26.80 10.19 -2.56
CA ASP A 111 28.16 10.57 -2.99
C ASP A 111 28.26 12.11 -3.07
N PRO A 112 28.65 12.81 -1.98
CA PRO A 112 28.85 14.26 -1.99
C PRO A 112 29.88 14.71 -3.03
N GLY A 113 30.86 13.88 -3.37
CA GLY A 113 31.84 14.18 -4.40
C GLY A 113 31.16 14.34 -5.77
N HIS A 114 30.31 13.38 -6.13
CA HIS A 114 29.52 13.45 -7.35
C HIS A 114 28.49 14.59 -7.31
N LEU A 115 27.75 14.74 -6.20
CA LEU A 115 26.74 15.80 -6.06
C LEU A 115 27.35 17.20 -6.21
N HIS A 116 28.57 17.42 -5.73
CA HIS A 116 29.27 18.69 -5.92
C HIS A 116 29.54 18.98 -7.41
N THR A 117 29.79 17.98 -8.25
CA THR A 117 29.97 18.18 -9.70
C THR A 117 28.69 18.63 -10.40
N LEU A 118 27.53 18.38 -9.78
CA LEU A 118 26.20 18.75 -10.25
C LEU A 118 25.64 19.99 -9.56
N ALA A 119 26.32 20.47 -8.52
CA ALA A 119 25.92 21.65 -7.77
C ALA A 119 26.14 22.89 -8.62
N ASP A 120 25.09 23.65 -8.90
CA ASP A 120 25.23 24.92 -9.62
C ASP A 120 24.92 26.15 -8.77
N THR A 121 24.04 26.02 -7.78
CA THR A 121 23.75 27.11 -6.86
C THR A 121 24.91 27.35 -5.90
N ARG A 122 25.08 28.61 -5.49
CA ARG A 122 26.06 28.97 -4.44
C ARG A 122 25.81 28.17 -3.16
N PHE A 123 24.54 28.00 -2.79
CA PHE A 123 24.16 27.22 -1.62
C PHE A 123 24.61 25.76 -1.73
N ALA A 124 24.43 25.12 -2.89
CA ALA A 124 24.89 23.75 -3.11
C ALA A 124 26.41 23.61 -3.16
N LYS A 125 27.12 24.65 -3.63
CA LYS A 125 28.59 24.69 -3.67
C LYS A 125 29.23 24.93 -2.29
N GLU A 126 28.56 25.63 -1.39
CA GLU A 126 29.10 26.02 -0.07
C GLU A 126 28.58 25.15 1.09
N SER A 127 27.37 24.59 0.98
CA SER A 127 26.65 23.94 2.09
C SER A 127 26.18 22.52 1.77
N LEU A 128 26.94 21.77 0.96
CA LEU A 128 26.52 20.45 0.46
C LEU A 128 26.19 19.44 1.58
N GLY A 129 26.96 19.42 2.67
CA GLY A 129 26.68 18.56 3.82
C GLY A 129 25.31 18.85 4.45
N GLN A 130 24.97 20.14 4.60
CA GLN A 130 23.67 20.52 5.13
C GLN A 130 22.54 20.10 4.19
N ILE A 131 22.73 20.22 2.88
CA ILE A 131 21.75 19.77 1.87
C ILE A 131 21.51 18.26 1.97
N CYS A 132 22.56 17.45 2.01
CA CYS A 132 22.45 15.99 2.16
C CYS A 132 21.63 15.62 3.40
N THR A 133 21.92 16.25 4.55
CA THR A 133 21.16 16.03 5.79
C THR A 133 19.70 16.45 5.65
N GLN A 134 19.41 17.59 5.01
CA GLN A 134 18.04 18.03 4.80
C GLN A 134 17.26 17.08 3.87
N TYR A 135 17.89 16.52 2.83
CA TYR A 135 17.27 15.48 2.00
C TYR A 135 16.85 14.28 2.86
N CYS A 136 17.76 13.76 3.68
CA CYS A 136 17.45 12.63 4.57
C CYS A 136 16.30 12.95 5.52
N GLN A 137 16.35 14.10 6.21
CA GLN A 137 15.32 14.50 7.18
C GLN A 137 13.94 14.68 6.52
N ASN A 138 13.88 15.34 5.37
CA ASN A 138 12.61 15.52 4.65
C ASN A 138 12.11 14.21 4.05
N ALA A 139 13.00 13.32 3.60
CA ALA A 139 12.63 11.99 3.15
C ALA A 139 12.06 11.16 4.32
N THR A 140 12.70 11.15 5.49
CA THR A 140 12.18 10.47 6.69
C THR A 140 10.80 11.00 7.08
N ARG A 141 10.59 12.33 7.02
CA ARG A 141 9.26 12.92 7.25
C ARG A 141 8.23 12.42 6.24
N GLY A 142 8.51 12.49 4.94
CA GLY A 142 7.57 12.03 3.92
C GLY A 142 7.30 10.52 3.98
N ILE A 143 8.28 9.71 4.38
CA ILE A 143 8.08 8.28 4.66
C ILE A 143 7.16 8.11 5.88
N SER A 144 7.32 8.93 6.92
CA SER A 144 6.43 8.92 8.07
C SER A 144 4.99 9.26 7.67
N ASP A 145 4.78 10.32 6.89
CA ASP A 145 3.45 10.72 6.39
C ASP A 145 2.82 9.59 5.54
N TYR A 146 3.63 8.91 4.72
CA TYR A 146 3.20 7.74 3.96
C TYR A 146 2.79 6.57 4.86
N ILE A 147 3.57 6.25 5.90
CA ILE A 147 3.23 5.18 6.85
C ILE A 147 2.02 5.54 7.70
N GLU A 148 1.85 6.80 8.11
CA GLU A 148 0.65 7.25 8.81
C GLU A 148 -0.60 7.04 7.95
N LYS A 149 -0.49 7.33 6.65
CA LYS A 149 -1.60 7.18 5.70
C LYS A 149 -1.93 5.72 5.38
N TYR A 150 -0.93 4.85 5.27
CA TYR A 150 -1.08 3.49 4.73
C TYR A 150 -0.79 2.37 5.74
N GLY A 151 -0.40 2.71 6.96
CA GLY A 151 -0.13 1.79 8.05
C GLY A 151 0.96 0.76 7.76
N ALA A 152 0.81 -0.41 8.38
CA ALA A 152 1.75 -1.52 8.24
C ALA A 152 1.87 -2.03 6.80
N ASP A 153 0.79 -1.95 6.01
CA ASP A 153 0.79 -2.40 4.61
C ASP A 153 1.69 -1.50 3.76
N GLY A 154 1.57 -0.18 3.91
CA GLY A 154 2.44 0.77 3.20
C GLY A 154 3.91 0.55 3.52
N LYS A 155 4.22 0.39 4.81
CA LYS A 155 5.57 0.07 5.30
C LYS A 155 6.11 -1.23 4.69
N SER A 156 5.31 -2.29 4.69
CA SER A 156 5.68 -3.59 4.11
C SER A 156 5.93 -3.51 2.61
N GLU A 157 5.05 -2.81 1.89
CA GLU A 157 5.17 -2.64 0.44
C GLU A 157 6.45 -1.87 0.08
N LEU A 158 6.73 -0.76 0.77
CA LEU A 158 7.94 0.04 0.55
C LEU A 158 9.21 -0.80 0.75
N ASN A 159 9.28 -1.53 1.86
CA ASN A 159 10.39 -2.45 2.14
C ASN A 159 10.52 -3.55 1.08
N THR A 160 9.41 -4.02 0.52
CA THR A 160 9.40 -5.05 -0.53
C THR A 160 9.98 -4.52 -1.84
N VAL A 161 9.53 -3.34 -2.29
CA VAL A 161 9.97 -2.79 -3.59
C VAL A 161 11.34 -2.11 -3.52
N ALA A 162 11.70 -1.56 -2.35
CA ALA A 162 13.03 -1.02 -2.07
C ALA A 162 13.87 -2.06 -1.30
N SER A 163 14.00 -3.24 -1.91
CA SER A 163 14.58 -4.45 -1.31
C SER A 163 16.06 -4.36 -0.93
N SER A 164 16.82 -3.38 -1.44
CA SER A 164 18.20 -3.15 -1.01
C SER A 164 18.28 -2.37 0.30
N HIS A 165 17.15 -1.82 0.76
CA HIS A 165 17.04 -0.98 1.95
C HIS A 165 18.08 0.16 1.97
N THR A 166 18.36 0.71 0.79
CA THR A 166 19.34 1.79 0.61
C THR A 166 18.64 3.02 0.04
N MET A 167 18.95 4.18 0.62
CA MET A 167 18.53 5.49 0.15
C MET A 167 19.70 6.20 -0.54
N THR A 168 19.51 6.64 -1.78
CA THR A 168 20.51 7.39 -2.57
C THR A 168 20.01 8.79 -2.88
N LEU A 169 20.92 9.67 -3.34
CA LEU A 169 20.59 11.00 -3.84
C LEU A 169 21.29 11.24 -5.17
N GLU A 170 20.53 11.59 -6.20
CA GLU A 170 21.05 11.72 -7.56
C GLU A 170 20.20 12.65 -8.43
N GLN A 171 20.75 13.06 -9.57
CA GLN A 171 20.00 13.86 -10.54
C GLN A 171 19.09 12.95 -11.38
N THR A 172 17.85 13.37 -11.64
CA THR A 172 16.92 12.66 -12.51
C THR A 172 16.77 13.32 -13.87
N THR A 173 16.52 12.50 -14.88
CA THR A 173 16.11 12.92 -16.23
C THR A 173 14.60 12.85 -16.41
N ASN A 174 13.84 12.47 -15.37
CA ASN A 174 12.40 12.37 -15.40
C ASN A 174 11.76 13.77 -15.50
N PRO A 175 11.13 14.12 -16.64
CA PRO A 175 10.59 15.46 -16.85
C PRO A 175 9.36 15.76 -15.98
N LYS A 176 8.80 14.76 -15.28
CA LYS A 176 7.69 14.95 -14.35
C LYS A 176 8.14 15.52 -13.01
N ILE A 177 9.44 15.50 -12.72
CA ILE A 177 10.00 15.99 -11.46
C ILE A 177 10.63 17.36 -11.71
N SER A 178 9.95 18.42 -11.27
CA SER A 178 10.37 19.80 -11.54
C SER A 178 11.46 20.32 -10.59
N TYR A 179 11.62 19.76 -9.39
CA TYR A 179 12.61 20.22 -8.40
C TYR A 179 13.28 19.05 -7.66
N SER A 180 12.54 18.47 -6.71
CA SER A 180 12.94 17.31 -5.93
C SER A 180 11.80 16.30 -5.93
N GLY A 181 12.15 15.01 -5.77
CA GLY A 181 11.20 13.92 -5.75
C GLY A 181 11.85 12.64 -5.29
N CYS A 182 11.13 11.53 -5.44
CA CYS A 182 11.67 10.21 -5.18
C CYS A 182 11.24 9.23 -6.26
N GLU A 183 12.09 8.24 -6.49
CA GLU A 183 11.85 7.13 -7.39
C GLU A 183 12.33 5.84 -6.69
N ILE A 184 11.81 4.70 -7.10
CA ILE A 184 12.34 3.41 -6.66
C ILE A 184 12.82 2.66 -7.89
N SER A 185 14.11 2.31 -7.90
CA SER A 185 14.76 1.61 -9.01
C SER A 185 15.95 0.80 -8.49
N GLY A 186 16.15 -0.40 -9.05
CA GLY A 186 17.21 -1.31 -8.62
C GLY A 186 17.10 -1.71 -7.14
N GLY A 187 15.88 -1.74 -6.60
CA GLY A 187 15.62 -2.01 -5.18
C GLY A 187 16.01 -0.88 -4.23
N MET A 188 16.39 0.31 -4.71
CA MET A 188 16.79 1.47 -3.89
C MET A 188 15.70 2.54 -3.88
N LEU A 189 15.55 3.23 -2.75
CA LEU A 189 14.83 4.50 -2.70
C LEU A 189 15.76 5.63 -3.18
N ARG A 190 15.56 6.11 -4.39
CA ARG A 190 16.34 7.20 -4.98
C ARG A 190 15.65 8.52 -4.67
N LEU A 191 16.24 9.33 -3.80
CA LEU A 191 15.89 10.73 -3.74
C LEU A 191 16.48 11.40 -4.98
N VAL A 192 15.70 12.25 -5.62
CA VAL A 192 16.10 12.84 -6.90
C VAL A 192 15.91 14.34 -6.92
N PHE A 193 16.71 14.99 -7.76
CA PHE A 193 16.54 16.40 -8.12
C PHE A 193 16.69 16.59 -9.63
N SER A 194 16.04 17.61 -10.19
CA SER A 194 16.10 17.89 -11.63
C SER A 194 16.97 19.10 -11.94
N GLY A 195 17.75 19.01 -13.03
CA GLY A 195 18.60 20.12 -13.48
C GLY A 195 19.49 20.66 -12.34
N GLU A 196 19.49 21.97 -12.17
CA GLU A 196 20.29 22.69 -11.17
C GLU A 196 19.62 22.77 -9.78
N ASN A 197 18.49 22.09 -9.57
CA ASN A 197 17.65 22.23 -8.37
C ASN A 197 18.14 21.46 -7.13
N LEU A 198 19.42 21.08 -7.07
CA LEU A 198 19.98 20.42 -5.89
C LEU A 198 19.78 21.30 -4.64
N GLY A 199 19.07 20.76 -3.64
CA GLY A 199 18.77 21.48 -2.39
C GLY A 199 17.52 22.36 -2.44
N SER A 200 16.74 22.33 -3.52
CA SER A 200 15.52 23.14 -3.67
C SER A 200 14.26 22.33 -3.38
N ASN A 201 13.25 22.98 -2.75
CA ASN A 201 11.94 22.40 -2.47
C ASN A 201 12.00 21.01 -1.79
N LEU A 202 12.84 20.87 -0.78
CA LEU A 202 13.09 19.57 -0.13
C LEU A 202 11.89 19.02 0.63
N SER A 203 10.96 19.88 1.05
CA SER A 203 9.73 19.47 1.74
C SER A 203 8.83 18.56 0.91
N THR A 204 9.03 18.49 -0.41
CA THR A 204 8.22 17.65 -1.32
C THR A 204 8.96 16.41 -1.82
N VAL A 205 10.19 16.13 -1.36
CA VAL A 205 11.03 15.06 -1.91
C VAL A 205 10.34 13.69 -1.90
N CYS A 206 9.54 13.39 -0.86
CA CYS A 206 8.78 12.14 -0.76
C CYS A 206 7.26 12.33 -0.86
N ALA A 207 6.78 13.46 -1.38
CA ALA A 207 5.33 13.71 -1.51
C ALA A 207 4.62 12.67 -2.39
N GLU A 208 5.33 12.16 -3.41
CA GLU A 208 4.82 11.17 -4.37
C GLU A 208 5.33 9.74 -4.10
N LEU A 209 5.70 9.43 -2.86
CA LEU A 209 6.28 8.13 -2.49
C LEU A 209 5.36 6.94 -2.84
N ALA A 210 4.05 7.09 -2.66
CA ALA A 210 3.11 6.03 -3.01
C ALA A 210 3.10 5.74 -4.53
N THR A 211 3.23 6.78 -5.35
CA THR A 211 3.38 6.67 -6.81
C THR A 211 4.68 5.94 -7.15
N ALA A 212 5.80 6.28 -6.49
CA ALA A 212 7.09 5.61 -6.69
C ALA A 212 7.04 4.12 -6.31
N VAL A 213 6.38 3.78 -5.19
CA VAL A 213 6.16 2.38 -4.76
C VAL A 213 5.39 1.58 -5.80
N ASN A 214 4.29 2.13 -6.32
CA ASN A 214 3.49 1.47 -7.37
C ASN A 214 4.30 1.22 -8.64
N ASN A 215 5.02 2.23 -9.13
CA ASN A 215 5.81 2.11 -10.34
C ASN A 215 6.88 1.02 -10.23
N ALA A 216 7.51 0.90 -9.05
CA ALA A 216 8.48 -0.16 -8.80
C ALA A 216 7.84 -1.55 -8.76
N GLY A 217 6.68 -1.71 -8.10
CA GLY A 217 5.96 -2.99 -8.05
C GLY A 217 5.57 -3.52 -9.43
N VAL A 218 5.19 -2.63 -10.36
CA VAL A 218 4.90 -2.99 -11.76
C VAL A 218 6.16 -3.49 -12.47
N SER A 219 7.30 -2.85 -12.25
CA SER A 219 8.57 -3.21 -12.92
C SER A 219 9.13 -4.58 -12.49
N SER A 220 8.79 -5.05 -11.28
CA SER A 220 9.22 -6.35 -10.76
C SER A 220 8.46 -7.56 -11.34
N ASN A 221 7.41 -7.36 -12.15
CA ASN A 221 6.70 -8.46 -12.81
C ASN A 221 6.38 -8.17 -14.30
N PRO A 222 7.40 -8.08 -15.18
CA PRO A 222 7.19 -7.86 -16.61
C PRO A 222 6.68 -9.16 -17.26
N GLY A 223 5.36 -9.24 -17.50
CA GLY A 223 4.74 -10.34 -18.26
C GLY A 223 3.69 -11.17 -17.51
N GLY A 224 3.45 -10.90 -16.23
CA GLY A 224 2.30 -11.45 -15.51
C GLY A 224 0.99 -10.75 -15.87
N ALA A 225 -0.16 -11.40 -15.63
CA ALA A 225 -1.44 -10.69 -15.53
C ALA A 225 -1.25 -9.50 -14.58
N ALA A 226 -1.75 -8.31 -14.94
CA ALA A 226 -1.48 -7.09 -14.18
C ALA A 226 -1.84 -7.27 -12.71
N ALA A 227 -0.82 -7.47 -11.87
CA ALA A 227 -1.01 -7.59 -10.44
C ALA A 227 -1.59 -6.27 -9.94
N LEU A 228 -2.52 -6.33 -8.99
CA LEU A 228 -3.08 -5.15 -8.36
C LEU A 228 -1.96 -4.32 -7.75
N ASP A 229 -1.88 -3.05 -8.16
CA ASP A 229 -0.93 -2.13 -7.55
C ASP A 229 -1.32 -1.83 -6.09
N PHE A 230 -0.41 -1.20 -5.36
CA PHE A 230 -0.62 -0.87 -3.95
C PHE A 230 -1.84 0.04 -3.72
N HIS A 231 -2.14 0.95 -4.66
CA HIS A 231 -3.35 1.77 -4.58
C HIS A 231 -4.64 0.95 -4.72
N ALA A 232 -4.68 0.02 -5.67
CA ALA A 232 -5.82 -0.88 -5.84
C ALA A 232 -6.00 -1.79 -4.63
N LYS A 233 -4.93 -2.42 -4.14
CA LYS A 233 -4.95 -3.23 -2.90
C LYS A 233 -5.51 -2.42 -1.72
N THR A 234 -5.04 -1.20 -1.55
CA THR A 234 -5.51 -0.30 -0.49
C THR A 234 -6.99 0.06 -0.65
N SER A 235 -7.44 0.41 -1.87
CA SER A 235 -8.85 0.76 -2.11
C SER A 235 -9.77 -0.44 -1.86
N ILE A 236 -9.37 -1.65 -2.24
CA ILE A 236 -10.16 -2.87 -1.98
C ILE A 236 -10.30 -3.08 -0.47
N LYS A 237 -9.18 -3.07 0.26
CA LYS A 237 -9.17 -3.27 1.71
C LYS A 237 -9.95 -2.20 2.48
N LYS A 238 -9.83 -0.95 2.07
CA LYS A 238 -10.47 0.17 2.76
C LYS A 238 -11.94 0.34 2.40
N ASP A 239 -12.28 0.20 1.12
CA ASP A 239 -13.58 0.63 0.60
C ASP A 239 -14.52 -0.53 0.27
N TYR A 240 -14.01 -1.72 -0.06
CA TYR A 240 -14.82 -2.87 -0.49
C TYR A 240 -14.98 -3.93 0.61
N GLU A 241 -13.87 -4.40 1.17
CA GLU A 241 -13.86 -5.49 2.16
C GLU A 241 -14.76 -5.23 3.39
N PRO A 242 -14.82 -4.02 3.97
CA PRO A 242 -15.63 -3.79 5.16
C PRO A 242 -17.14 -3.90 4.92
N GLU A 243 -17.60 -3.68 3.70
CA GLU A 243 -19.03 -3.55 3.38
C GLU A 243 -19.60 -4.68 2.52
N ILE A 244 -18.75 -5.42 1.80
CA ILE A 244 -19.23 -6.42 0.84
C ILE A 244 -20.07 -7.52 1.48
N ALA A 245 -19.78 -7.92 2.73
CA ALA A 245 -20.56 -8.93 3.43
C ALA A 245 -22.03 -8.47 3.64
N ASN A 246 -22.24 -7.20 3.99
CA ASN A 246 -23.57 -6.61 4.16
C ASN A 246 -24.31 -6.54 2.82
N VAL A 247 -23.60 -6.13 1.77
CA VAL A 247 -24.13 -6.07 0.40
C VAL A 247 -24.54 -7.46 -0.09
N LYS A 248 -23.68 -8.46 0.10
CA LYS A 248 -23.96 -9.87 -0.23
C LYS A 248 -25.20 -10.36 0.51
N ALA A 249 -25.27 -10.20 1.83
CA ALA A 249 -26.41 -10.64 2.62
C ALA A 249 -27.73 -9.99 2.17
N LYS A 250 -27.69 -8.70 1.79
CA LYS A 250 -28.88 -8.01 1.27
C LYS A 250 -29.33 -8.57 -0.08
N ILE A 251 -28.40 -8.84 -1.00
CA ILE A 251 -28.72 -9.46 -2.30
C ILE A 251 -29.30 -10.88 -2.08
N GLN A 252 -28.66 -11.69 -1.24
CA GLN A 252 -29.14 -13.03 -0.89
C GLN A 252 -30.57 -13.00 -0.37
N SER A 253 -30.89 -12.05 0.50
CA SER A 253 -32.23 -11.87 1.05
C SER A 253 -33.26 -11.43 -0.01
N ILE A 254 -32.87 -10.56 -0.94
CA ILE A 254 -33.80 -10.06 -1.98
C ILE A 254 -34.13 -11.16 -3.00
N LEU A 255 -33.15 -12.00 -3.33
CA LEU A 255 -33.28 -13.06 -4.35
C LEU A 255 -33.74 -14.42 -3.79
N GLY A 256 -33.82 -14.56 -2.47
CA GLY A 256 -34.10 -15.85 -1.82
C GLY A 256 -32.97 -16.88 -1.97
N LEU A 257 -31.73 -16.44 -2.17
CA LEU A 257 -30.58 -17.28 -2.50
C LEU A 257 -29.49 -17.22 -1.41
N PRO A 258 -29.56 -18.04 -0.34
CA PRO A 258 -28.64 -17.93 0.80
C PRO A 258 -27.20 -18.34 0.47
N MET A 259 -26.98 -19.12 -0.59
CA MET A 259 -25.65 -19.59 -1.01
C MET A 259 -25.04 -18.73 -2.11
N LEU A 260 -25.66 -17.58 -2.45
CA LEU A 260 -25.19 -16.76 -3.54
C LEU A 260 -23.84 -16.12 -3.24
N GLU A 261 -22.91 -16.19 -4.20
CA GLU A 261 -21.57 -15.63 -4.14
C GLU A 261 -21.40 -14.40 -5.06
N LEU A 262 -20.57 -13.45 -4.62
CA LEU A 262 -20.23 -12.26 -5.39
C LEU A 262 -18.77 -12.31 -5.85
N HIS A 263 -18.56 -12.16 -7.15
CA HIS A 263 -17.23 -12.20 -7.78
C HIS A 263 -16.86 -10.81 -8.33
N PRO A 264 -16.07 -10.00 -7.59
CA PRO A 264 -15.68 -8.67 -8.03
C PRO A 264 -14.67 -8.65 -9.19
N ASN A 265 -13.97 -9.77 -9.43
CA ASN A 265 -12.97 -9.97 -10.49
C ASN A 265 -11.90 -8.85 -10.55
N PHE A 266 -11.35 -8.45 -9.40
CA PHE A 266 -10.47 -7.28 -9.29
C PHE A 266 -9.28 -7.32 -10.24
N GLU A 267 -8.54 -8.43 -10.31
CA GLU A 267 -7.34 -8.58 -11.13
C GLU A 267 -7.67 -8.40 -12.62
N ARG A 268 -8.74 -9.05 -13.09
CA ARG A 268 -9.20 -8.94 -14.48
C ARG A 268 -9.65 -7.52 -14.81
N ASN A 269 -10.43 -6.91 -13.91
CA ASN A 269 -10.98 -5.58 -14.12
C ASN A 269 -9.88 -4.51 -14.06
N PHE A 270 -8.92 -4.66 -13.16
CA PHE A 270 -7.73 -3.82 -13.07
C PHE A 270 -6.93 -3.88 -14.37
N ALA A 271 -6.65 -5.09 -14.89
CA ALA A 271 -5.94 -5.26 -16.16
C ALA A 271 -6.66 -4.58 -17.34
N ALA A 272 -8.00 -4.66 -17.40
CA ALA A 272 -8.79 -4.03 -18.44
C ALA A 272 -8.69 -2.48 -18.39
N ILE A 273 -8.78 -1.88 -17.19
CA ILE A 273 -8.64 -0.43 -17.04
C ILE A 273 -7.19 0.02 -17.29
N ALA A 274 -6.21 -0.74 -16.82
CA ALA A 274 -4.79 -0.46 -17.07
C ALA A 274 -4.48 -0.45 -18.58
N ALA A 275 -4.96 -1.44 -19.34
CA ALA A 275 -4.81 -1.50 -20.78
C ALA A 275 -5.50 -0.32 -21.49
N TYR A 276 -6.69 0.07 -21.01
CA TYR A 276 -7.41 1.22 -21.54
C TYR A 276 -6.63 2.53 -21.33
N THR A 277 -6.14 2.77 -20.10
CA THR A 277 -5.37 3.99 -19.80
C THR A 277 -4.03 4.05 -20.54
N ALA A 278 -3.35 2.92 -20.72
CA ALA A 278 -2.14 2.82 -21.52
C ALA A 278 -2.38 3.12 -23.01
N SER A 279 -3.57 2.86 -23.52
CA SER A 279 -3.91 3.12 -24.93
C SER A 279 -4.10 4.60 -25.26
N GLY A 280 -4.18 5.49 -24.25
CA GLY A 280 -4.38 6.93 -24.46
C GLY A 280 -5.79 7.31 -24.92
N LYS A 281 -6.74 6.37 -24.90
CA LYS A 281 -8.13 6.57 -25.36
C LYS A 281 -9.04 7.21 -24.32
N GLN A 282 -8.55 7.42 -23.10
CA GLN A 282 -9.29 8.07 -22.03
C GLN A 282 -9.72 9.50 -22.42
N ASP A 283 -10.94 9.86 -22.06
CA ASP A 283 -11.40 11.24 -22.13
C ASP A 283 -10.90 12.06 -20.92
N ASN A 284 -11.12 13.37 -20.94
CA ASN A 284 -10.72 14.28 -19.87
C ASN A 284 -11.50 14.06 -18.56
N MET A 285 -12.59 13.28 -18.58
CA MET A 285 -13.37 12.97 -17.37
C MET A 285 -12.84 11.72 -16.67
N PHE A 286 -12.07 10.88 -17.36
CA PHE A 286 -11.45 9.71 -16.77
C PHE A 286 -10.52 10.13 -15.63
N PRO A 287 -10.67 9.56 -14.42
CA PRO A 287 -9.96 10.05 -13.26
C PRO A 287 -8.46 9.76 -13.39
N PRO A 288 -7.58 10.75 -13.14
CA PRO A 288 -6.21 10.41 -12.83
C PRO A 288 -6.20 9.52 -11.58
N GLU A 289 -5.27 8.57 -11.52
CA GLU A 289 -5.12 7.66 -10.38
C GLU A 289 -6.34 6.77 -10.09
N TRP A 290 -7.01 6.31 -11.14
CA TRP A 290 -8.19 5.43 -11.08
C TRP A 290 -8.05 4.23 -10.13
N GLN A 291 -6.83 3.71 -9.93
CA GLN A 291 -6.54 2.58 -9.05
C GLN A 291 -6.98 2.85 -7.60
N LYS A 292 -6.93 4.11 -7.15
CA LYS A 292 -7.37 4.53 -5.82
C LYS A 292 -8.88 4.38 -5.60
N ALA A 293 -9.66 4.11 -6.64
CA ALA A 293 -11.12 4.04 -6.59
C ALA A 293 -11.68 2.65 -6.95
N ILE A 294 -10.86 1.66 -7.30
CA ILE A 294 -11.36 0.39 -7.83
C ILE A 294 -12.22 -0.39 -6.84
N GLY A 295 -11.87 -0.39 -5.55
CA GLY A 295 -12.65 -1.02 -4.49
C GLY A 295 -14.01 -0.34 -4.34
N ALA A 296 -13.99 0.98 -4.13
CA ALA A 296 -15.20 1.78 -3.94
C ALA A 296 -16.16 1.71 -5.14
N ILE A 297 -15.65 1.77 -6.37
CA ILE A 297 -16.50 1.71 -7.57
C ILE A 297 -17.09 0.32 -7.77
N THR A 298 -16.31 -0.74 -7.53
CA THR A 298 -16.81 -2.12 -7.63
C THR A 298 -17.93 -2.38 -6.61
N LEU A 299 -17.76 -1.93 -5.36
CA LEU A 299 -18.82 -2.01 -4.35
C LEU A 299 -20.11 -1.31 -4.81
N ARG A 300 -19.97 -0.12 -5.43
CA ARG A 300 -21.12 0.66 -5.92
C ARG A 300 -21.91 -0.04 -7.01
N TYR A 301 -21.29 -0.87 -7.86
CA TYR A 301 -22.04 -1.66 -8.83
C TYR A 301 -22.96 -2.69 -8.13
N PHE A 302 -22.47 -3.37 -7.09
CA PHE A 302 -23.31 -4.28 -6.31
C PHE A 302 -24.39 -3.54 -5.50
N GLN A 303 -24.10 -2.35 -4.97
CA GLN A 303 -25.11 -1.51 -4.33
C GLN A 303 -26.16 -0.98 -5.33
N GLY A 304 -25.76 -0.68 -6.56
CA GLY A 304 -26.67 -0.35 -7.66
C GLY A 304 -27.60 -1.53 -7.96
N LEU A 305 -27.05 -2.75 -8.03
CA LEU A 305 -27.85 -3.96 -8.20
C LEU A 305 -28.93 -4.09 -7.13
N ILE A 306 -28.60 -3.88 -5.85
CA ILE A 306 -29.59 -3.87 -4.76
C ILE A 306 -30.71 -2.88 -5.06
N SER A 307 -30.36 -1.65 -5.44
CA SER A 307 -31.34 -0.59 -5.73
C SER A 307 -32.28 -1.00 -6.87
N SER A 308 -31.73 -1.61 -7.91
CA SER A 308 -32.50 -2.11 -9.06
C SER A 308 -33.41 -3.28 -8.69
N LEU A 309 -32.95 -4.23 -7.90
CA LEU A 309 -33.75 -5.37 -7.46
C LEU A 309 -34.90 -4.94 -6.52
N GLU A 310 -34.63 -4.01 -5.59
CA GLU A 310 -35.64 -3.43 -4.72
C GLU A 310 -36.68 -2.64 -5.52
N GLY A 311 -36.24 -1.81 -6.47
CA GLY A 311 -37.11 -1.02 -7.33
C GLY A 311 -38.00 -1.87 -8.24
N GLN A 312 -37.53 -3.05 -8.66
CA GLN A 312 -38.27 -4.02 -9.47
C GLN A 312 -39.14 -4.98 -8.64
N GLY A 313 -39.08 -4.91 -7.30
CA GLY A 313 -40.00 -5.65 -6.42
C GLY A 313 -39.59 -7.09 -6.07
N PHE A 314 -38.37 -7.53 -6.42
CA PHE A 314 -37.90 -8.92 -6.20
C PHE A 314 -38.07 -9.41 -4.75
N ALA A 315 -37.87 -8.53 -3.77
CA ALA A 315 -37.94 -8.90 -2.34
C ALA A 315 -39.34 -9.36 -1.87
N LYS A 316 -40.38 -9.17 -2.69
CA LYS A 316 -41.79 -9.44 -2.33
C LYS A 316 -42.52 -10.32 -3.34
N ASP A 317 -41.83 -10.83 -4.35
CA ASP A 317 -42.44 -11.54 -5.46
C ASP A 317 -41.68 -12.85 -5.72
N ASP A 318 -42.31 -13.96 -5.33
CA ASP A 318 -41.75 -15.31 -5.45
C ASP A 318 -41.52 -15.68 -6.92
N MET A 319 -42.35 -15.21 -7.87
CA MET A 319 -42.17 -15.51 -9.29
C MET A 319 -40.95 -14.81 -9.87
N LEU A 320 -40.65 -13.59 -9.41
CA LEU A 320 -39.42 -12.90 -9.83
C LEU A 320 -38.17 -13.59 -9.28
N GLN A 321 -38.23 -14.05 -8.03
CA GLN A 321 -37.14 -14.82 -7.43
C GLN A 321 -36.94 -16.15 -8.17
N GLU A 322 -38.02 -16.89 -8.45
CA GLU A 322 -37.97 -18.15 -9.20
C GLU A 322 -37.40 -17.95 -10.60
N GLY A 323 -37.90 -16.96 -11.37
CA GLY A 323 -37.38 -16.67 -12.71
C GLY A 323 -35.89 -16.30 -12.73
N TYR A 324 -35.41 -15.59 -11.69
CA TYR A 324 -33.98 -15.36 -11.53
C TYR A 324 -33.21 -16.66 -11.30
N GLN A 325 -33.71 -17.52 -10.41
CA GLN A 325 -33.06 -18.78 -10.04
C GLN A 325 -32.99 -19.76 -11.21
N GLU A 326 -34.02 -19.81 -12.06
CA GLU A 326 -34.03 -20.61 -13.28
C GLU A 326 -32.96 -20.15 -14.29
N THR A 327 -32.65 -18.85 -14.31
CA THR A 327 -31.69 -18.27 -15.26
C THR A 327 -30.25 -18.26 -14.72
N ALA A 328 -30.06 -18.10 -13.40
CA ALA A 328 -28.77 -18.07 -12.71
C ALA A 328 -28.61 -19.23 -11.71
N ASP A 329 -28.63 -20.46 -12.24
CA ASP A 329 -28.60 -21.71 -11.48
C ASP A 329 -27.31 -21.95 -10.66
N LYS A 330 -26.24 -21.20 -10.90
CA LYS A 330 -24.97 -21.32 -10.15
C LYS A 330 -24.94 -20.54 -8.86
N ASN A 331 -25.92 -19.67 -8.60
CA ASN A 331 -25.90 -18.75 -7.45
C ASN A 331 -24.66 -17.84 -7.45
N GLU A 332 -24.24 -17.37 -8.62
CA GLU A 332 -23.08 -16.50 -8.74
C GLU A 332 -23.46 -15.18 -9.40
N ILE A 333 -22.93 -14.07 -8.87
CA ILE A 333 -22.98 -12.77 -9.52
C ILE A 333 -21.56 -12.24 -9.71
N GLY A 334 -21.16 -12.01 -10.96
CA GLY A 334 -19.86 -11.41 -11.28
C GLY A 334 -19.96 -9.94 -11.68
N PHE A 335 -18.99 -9.13 -11.26
CA PHE A 335 -18.74 -7.83 -11.88
C PHE A 335 -17.57 -7.95 -12.87
N ARG A 336 -17.75 -7.49 -14.11
CA ARG A 336 -16.68 -7.53 -15.11
C ARG A 336 -16.64 -6.30 -16.02
N ILE A 337 -15.44 -5.95 -16.43
CA ILE A 337 -15.19 -4.96 -17.47
C ILE A 337 -14.93 -5.69 -18.79
N VAL A 338 -15.70 -5.34 -19.82
CA VAL A 338 -15.70 -5.97 -21.14
C VAL A 338 -15.42 -4.93 -22.23
N ASP A 339 -14.99 -5.38 -23.40
CA ASP A 339 -14.68 -4.47 -24.51
C ASP A 339 -15.93 -3.79 -25.08
N LYS A 340 -17.08 -4.49 -25.05
CA LYS A 340 -18.34 -4.00 -25.60
C LYS A 340 -19.54 -4.56 -24.85
N LEU A 341 -20.58 -3.74 -24.71
CA LEU A 341 -21.90 -4.15 -24.21
C LEU A 341 -22.80 -4.66 -25.35
N GLN A 342 -23.67 -5.60 -25.04
CA GLN A 342 -24.61 -6.20 -25.99
C GLN A 342 -25.76 -5.26 -26.32
N LYS A 343 -26.35 -4.62 -25.31
CA LYS A 343 -27.55 -3.77 -25.43
C LYS A 343 -27.42 -2.45 -24.65
N GLY A 344 -26.67 -2.43 -23.56
CA GLY A 344 -26.51 -1.26 -22.69
C GLY A 344 -25.58 -0.18 -23.26
N THR A 345 -25.69 1.04 -22.72
CA THR A 345 -24.79 2.17 -23.04
C THR A 345 -23.65 2.29 -22.02
N CYS A 346 -23.97 2.31 -20.71
CA CYS A 346 -22.98 2.49 -19.65
C CYS A 346 -22.65 1.19 -18.92
N ASN A 347 -23.68 0.43 -18.57
CA ASN A 347 -23.60 -0.88 -17.96
C ASN A 347 -24.85 -1.69 -18.34
N GLU A 348 -24.78 -3.00 -18.17
CA GLU A 348 -25.90 -3.92 -18.36
C GLU A 348 -25.71 -5.17 -17.49
N CYS A 349 -26.79 -5.95 -17.35
CA CYS A 349 -26.72 -7.32 -16.86
C CYS A 349 -26.82 -8.30 -18.03
N VAL A 350 -26.13 -9.43 -17.92
CA VAL A 350 -26.26 -10.58 -18.83
C VAL A 350 -26.23 -11.87 -18.03
N PHE A 351 -26.93 -12.90 -18.51
CA PHE A 351 -26.83 -14.24 -17.95
C PHE A 351 -26.00 -15.11 -18.90
N GLU A 352 -24.91 -15.67 -18.40
CA GLU A 352 -24.02 -16.52 -19.18
C GLU A 352 -23.64 -17.76 -18.37
N ASN A 353 -23.96 -18.94 -18.90
CA ASN A 353 -23.63 -20.22 -18.29
C ASN A 353 -24.06 -20.32 -16.82
N GLY A 354 -25.28 -19.85 -16.48
CA GLY A 354 -25.82 -19.92 -15.12
C GLY A 354 -25.33 -18.83 -14.16
N VAL A 355 -24.54 -17.86 -14.63
CA VAL A 355 -24.01 -16.74 -13.83
C VAL A 355 -24.61 -15.43 -14.32
N MET A 356 -25.06 -14.57 -13.40
CA MET A 356 -25.38 -13.19 -13.76
C MET A 356 -24.10 -12.35 -13.73
N TYR A 357 -23.83 -11.63 -14.82
CA TYR A 357 -22.77 -10.64 -14.85
C TYR A 357 -23.34 -9.23 -14.90
N ILE A 358 -22.93 -8.39 -13.95
CA ILE A 358 -22.96 -6.93 -14.11
C ILE A 358 -21.73 -6.56 -14.94
N GLN A 359 -21.93 -5.93 -16.10
CA GLN A 359 -20.82 -5.57 -16.96
C GLN A 359 -20.84 -4.13 -17.44
N THR A 360 -19.65 -3.56 -17.61
CA THR A 360 -19.40 -2.22 -18.13
C THR A 360 -18.22 -2.23 -19.09
N THR A 361 -17.95 -1.12 -19.78
CA THR A 361 -16.75 -0.95 -20.59
C THR A 361 -15.73 -0.08 -19.85
N PRO A 362 -14.42 -0.13 -20.18
CA PRO A 362 -13.44 0.74 -19.54
C PRO A 362 -13.79 2.23 -19.63
N GLN A 363 -14.38 2.66 -20.75
CA GLN A 363 -14.82 4.05 -20.95
C GLN A 363 -15.95 4.47 -20.01
N HIS A 364 -16.90 3.56 -19.76
CA HIS A 364 -18.07 3.83 -18.92
C HIS A 364 -17.92 3.32 -17.48
N TRP A 365 -16.75 2.81 -17.13
CA TRP A 365 -16.46 2.37 -15.79
C TRP A 365 -16.63 3.53 -14.82
N ARG A 366 -17.43 3.31 -13.75
CA ARG A 366 -17.91 4.28 -12.75
C ARG A 366 -19.13 5.12 -13.16
N THR A 367 -19.53 5.09 -14.42
CA THR A 367 -20.66 5.88 -14.91
C THR A 367 -21.96 5.15 -14.60
N ASN A 368 -22.91 5.87 -13.99
CA ASN A 368 -24.25 5.39 -13.66
C ASN A 368 -24.23 4.04 -12.91
N VAL A 369 -23.31 3.87 -11.96
CA VAL A 369 -23.21 2.65 -11.14
C VAL A 369 -24.47 2.33 -10.36
N ARG A 370 -25.29 3.35 -10.05
CA ARG A 370 -26.60 3.19 -9.39
C ARG A 370 -27.63 2.47 -10.26
N ASP A 371 -27.42 2.49 -11.58
CA ASP A 371 -28.30 1.87 -12.58
C ASP A 371 -27.91 0.41 -12.87
N ALA A 372 -26.90 -0.12 -12.19
CA ALA A 372 -26.51 -1.51 -12.32
C ALA A 372 -27.69 -2.42 -11.98
N GLY A 373 -28.05 -3.34 -12.87
CA GLY A 373 -29.24 -4.19 -12.71
C GLY A 373 -30.54 -3.60 -13.23
N ASN A 374 -30.51 -2.40 -13.81
CA ASN A 374 -31.66 -1.90 -14.56
C ASN A 374 -31.99 -2.88 -15.68
N ARG A 375 -33.28 -3.19 -15.83
CA ARG A 375 -33.82 -4.09 -16.86
C ARG A 375 -33.45 -5.57 -16.69
N ILE A 376 -33.14 -6.01 -15.47
CA ILE A 376 -32.99 -7.46 -15.20
C ILE A 376 -34.26 -8.22 -15.57
N LEU A 377 -35.44 -7.64 -15.34
CA LEU A 377 -36.71 -8.27 -15.75
C LEU A 377 -36.83 -8.56 -17.24
N ASP A 378 -36.16 -7.80 -18.12
CA ASP A 378 -36.19 -8.05 -19.58
C ASP A 378 -35.33 -9.27 -19.99
N LEU A 379 -34.62 -9.86 -19.02
CA LEU A 379 -33.63 -10.94 -19.22
C LEU A 379 -34.05 -12.27 -18.59
N LEU A 380 -35.09 -12.25 -17.75
CA LEU A 380 -35.76 -13.42 -17.17
C LEU A 380 -36.93 -13.79 -18.08
#